data_AF-A0A7C1UMD1-F1
#
_entry.id   AF-A0A7C1UMD1-F1
#
_cell.length_a   1.000
_cell.length_b   1.000
_cell.length_c   1.000
_cell.angle_alpha   90.00
_cell.angle_beta   90.00
_cell.angle_gamma   90.00
#
_symmetry.space_group_name_H-M   'P 1'
#
loop_
_entity.id
_entity.type
_entity.pdbx_description
1 polymer ?
#
loop_
_entity_poly.entity_id
_entity_poly.type
_entity_poly.pdbx_seq_one_letter_code
_entity_poly.pdbx_strand_id
1 'polypeptide(L)'
;MITHAADLVEFASDAALAIDVDARIVAWNAQAQRLLGFTSAEAIGQPCCKVLQATLPGGEPLCHPDCDVLRSFRNCIPYSVPSCRLRHRSGKWVMASIASVAMSERARRMDVNKTMSIIFLRGGAAETPVPQNHTLQVFTLGGFGIVVGGHSVDVGKWKRKHAVTLLKYLVTQLDRPVHRERLIDCLWPDVDERQGWGRLKVTMYYLRSELRANGISDDAVKTIDNAYLLRRDAIWVDTHVFERFVNEGKELQQQGQWTDALHRYNEARHLYRGDYLEEDMFSDWCAEERERLHERYLDMLARTAECHAELNQHAEAVHICRKALVFDPCRENFYYILMEYLVKDGRPDLALVQYRHCQQVMAREFGAEPLPETQRLYQRILKGGDNVQLSG
;
A
#
# COMPACT_ATOMS: atom_id res chain seq x y z
N MET A 1 -2.29 -8.37 20.97
CA MET A 1 -1.21 -9.36 20.70
C MET A 1 -1.69 -10.22 19.56
N ILE A 2 -1.00 -10.19 18.41
CA ILE A 2 -1.31 -11.04 17.25
C ILE A 2 -0.22 -12.11 17.23
N THR A 3 -0.55 -13.33 17.65
CA THR A 3 0.44 -14.41 17.85
C THR A 3 0.38 -15.49 16.77
N HIS A 4 -0.64 -15.46 15.90
CA HIS A 4 -0.84 -16.46 14.86
C HIS A 4 -1.05 -15.84 13.46
N ALA A 5 -0.55 -16.52 12.43
CA ALA A 5 -0.70 -16.06 11.05
C ALA A 5 -2.18 -16.07 10.58
N ALA A 6 -3.02 -16.90 11.21
CA ALA A 6 -4.46 -16.90 10.99
C ALA A 6 -5.12 -15.58 11.45
N ASP A 7 -4.69 -15.03 12.58
CA ASP A 7 -5.19 -13.75 13.09
C ASP A 7 -4.82 -12.61 12.12
N LEU A 8 -3.58 -12.63 11.58
CA LEU A 8 -3.14 -11.66 10.57
C LEU A 8 -4.02 -11.69 9.30
N VAL A 9 -4.49 -12.87 8.91
CA VAL A 9 -5.40 -13.03 7.77
C VAL A 9 -6.79 -12.53 8.11
N GLU A 10 -7.35 -12.96 9.25
CA GLU A 10 -8.70 -12.60 9.67
C GLU A 10 -8.90 -11.09 9.78
N PHE A 11 -7.91 -10.38 10.34
CA PHE A 11 -7.96 -8.93 10.52
C PHE A 11 -7.44 -8.12 9.33
N ALA A 12 -6.94 -8.77 8.26
CA ALA A 12 -6.44 -8.07 7.08
C ALA A 12 -7.54 -7.27 6.37
N SER A 13 -7.20 -6.06 5.94
CA SER A 13 -8.10 -5.18 5.19
C SER A 13 -8.31 -5.59 3.74
N ASP A 14 -7.32 -6.26 3.17
CA ASP A 14 -7.36 -6.80 1.81
C ASP A 14 -7.91 -8.23 1.84
N ALA A 15 -8.27 -8.76 0.68
CA ALA A 15 -8.52 -10.19 0.58
C ALA A 15 -7.24 -10.92 0.95
N ALA A 16 -7.28 -11.76 1.97
CA ALA A 16 -6.09 -12.43 2.46
C ALA A 16 -6.37 -13.92 2.69
N LEU A 17 -5.32 -14.71 2.46
CA LEU A 17 -5.29 -16.11 2.78
C LEU A 17 -3.91 -16.49 3.33
N ALA A 18 -3.85 -17.54 4.15
CA ALA A 18 -2.60 -18.16 4.55
C ALA A 18 -2.49 -19.55 3.93
N ILE A 19 -1.28 -19.96 3.58
CA ILE A 19 -1.00 -21.32 3.10
C ILE A 19 0.05 -22.01 3.98
N ASP A 20 -0.08 -23.33 4.13
CA ASP A 20 0.92 -24.17 4.80
C ASP A 20 2.05 -24.62 3.84
N VAL A 21 2.97 -25.44 4.36
CA VAL A 21 4.10 -26.00 3.61
C VAL A 21 3.69 -26.94 2.47
N ASP A 22 2.47 -27.47 2.51
CA ASP A 22 1.87 -28.33 1.48
C ASP A 22 1.05 -27.51 0.47
N ALA A 23 1.17 -26.18 0.52
CA ALA A 23 0.43 -25.21 -0.30
C ALA A 23 -1.09 -25.30 -0.16
N ARG A 24 -1.58 -25.79 0.98
CA ARG A 24 -3.02 -25.80 1.31
C ARG A 24 -3.38 -24.53 2.06
N ILE A 25 -4.57 -24.02 1.77
CA ILE A 25 -5.11 -22.84 2.44
C ILE A 25 -5.46 -23.20 3.88
N VAL A 26 -4.88 -22.49 4.85
CA VAL A 26 -5.13 -22.69 6.28
C VAL A 26 -5.87 -21.53 6.94
N ALA A 27 -5.95 -20.38 6.28
CA ALA A 27 -6.80 -19.27 6.69
C ALA A 27 -7.36 -18.53 5.47
N TRP A 28 -8.56 -17.97 5.60
CA TRP A 28 -9.28 -17.27 4.54
C TRP A 28 -10.22 -16.21 5.13
N ASN A 29 -10.07 -14.94 4.75
CA ASN A 29 -10.85 -13.86 5.34
C ASN A 29 -12.10 -13.46 4.54
N ALA A 30 -12.94 -12.63 5.15
CA ALA A 30 -14.22 -12.20 4.55
C ALA A 30 -14.03 -11.40 3.24
N GLN A 31 -12.90 -10.74 3.08
CA GLN A 31 -12.53 -9.97 1.91
C GLN A 31 -12.16 -10.91 0.76
N ALA A 32 -11.45 -12.01 1.02
CA ALA A 32 -11.15 -13.04 0.03
C ALA A 32 -12.43 -13.76 -0.43
N GLN A 33 -13.37 -14.01 0.49
CA GLN A 33 -14.69 -14.51 0.14
C GLN A 33 -15.47 -13.53 -0.75
N ARG A 34 -15.44 -12.23 -0.45
CA ARG A 34 -16.06 -11.21 -1.31
C ARG A 34 -15.40 -11.12 -2.68
N LEU A 35 -14.08 -11.27 -2.75
CA LEU A 35 -13.32 -11.14 -3.99
C LEU A 35 -13.48 -12.33 -4.93
N LEU A 36 -13.45 -13.56 -4.39
CA LEU A 36 -13.40 -14.79 -5.18
C LEU A 36 -14.66 -15.64 -5.06
N GLY A 37 -15.59 -15.31 -4.17
CA GLY A 37 -16.87 -15.99 -4.02
C GLY A 37 -16.81 -17.35 -3.30
N PHE A 38 -15.62 -17.82 -2.92
CA PHE A 38 -15.45 -19.02 -2.11
C PHE A 38 -15.64 -18.70 -0.63
N THR A 39 -16.46 -19.48 0.05
CA THR A 39 -16.59 -19.39 1.51
C THR A 39 -15.33 -19.95 2.18
N SER A 40 -15.09 -19.54 3.43
CA SER A 40 -13.97 -20.06 4.22
C SER A 40 -13.97 -21.60 4.29
N ALA A 41 -15.16 -22.22 4.46
CA ALA A 41 -15.32 -23.68 4.51
C ALA A 41 -14.95 -24.39 3.20
N GLU A 42 -15.05 -23.71 2.06
CA GLU A 42 -14.71 -24.29 0.75
C GLU A 42 -13.25 -24.04 0.36
N ALA A 43 -12.67 -22.93 0.83
CA ALA A 43 -11.30 -22.56 0.54
C ALA A 43 -10.31 -23.29 1.44
N ILE A 44 -10.58 -23.37 2.75
CA ILE A 44 -9.66 -23.98 3.73
C ILE A 44 -9.49 -25.48 3.44
N GLY A 45 -8.24 -25.94 3.53
CA GLY A 45 -7.81 -27.30 3.21
C GLY A 45 -7.57 -27.55 1.73
N GLN A 46 -8.04 -26.69 0.82
CA GLN A 46 -7.78 -26.85 -0.61
C GLN A 46 -6.38 -26.38 -1.01
N PRO A 47 -5.76 -26.99 -2.05
CA PRO A 47 -4.54 -26.44 -2.64
C PRO A 47 -4.80 -25.03 -3.19
N CYS A 48 -3.93 -24.07 -2.86
CA CYS A 48 -4.12 -22.68 -3.29
C CYS A 48 -4.21 -22.53 -4.81
N CYS A 49 -3.49 -23.36 -5.57
CA CYS A 49 -3.53 -23.36 -7.03
C CYS A 49 -4.89 -23.78 -7.60
N LYS A 50 -5.66 -24.62 -6.89
CA LYS A 50 -7.02 -25.01 -7.32
C LYS A 50 -8.06 -23.94 -7.05
N VAL A 51 -7.87 -23.14 -6.00
CA VAL A 51 -8.80 -22.06 -5.63
C VAL A 51 -8.50 -20.80 -6.43
N LEU A 52 -7.24 -20.35 -6.43
CA LEU A 52 -6.84 -19.10 -7.08
C LEU A 52 -6.83 -19.22 -8.60
N GLN A 53 -6.32 -20.36 -9.13
CA GLN A 53 -6.12 -20.62 -10.56
C GLN A 53 -5.54 -19.41 -11.30
N ALA A 54 -4.57 -18.75 -10.67
CA ALA A 54 -4.07 -17.47 -11.15
C ALA A 54 -3.36 -17.62 -12.51
N THR A 55 -3.61 -16.67 -13.40
CA THR A 55 -2.87 -16.51 -14.67
C THR A 55 -2.32 -15.09 -14.77
N LEU A 56 -1.17 -14.93 -15.41
CA LEU A 56 -0.69 -13.60 -15.79
C LEU A 56 -1.63 -12.99 -16.84
N PRO A 57 -1.64 -11.65 -17.02
CA PRO A 57 -2.50 -11.00 -18.00
C PRO A 57 -2.33 -11.54 -19.43
N GLY A 58 -1.13 -12.02 -19.78
CA GLY A 58 -0.81 -12.68 -21.05
C GLY A 58 -1.37 -14.12 -21.20
N GLY A 59 -2.03 -14.66 -20.17
CA GLY A 59 -2.66 -15.98 -20.19
C GLY A 59 -1.76 -17.11 -19.66
N GLU A 60 -0.50 -16.82 -19.36
CA GLU A 60 0.44 -17.79 -18.78
C GLU A 60 -0.01 -18.22 -17.38
N PRO A 61 0.05 -19.52 -17.03
CA PRO A 61 -0.36 -19.99 -15.72
C PRO A 61 0.61 -19.56 -14.63
N LEU A 62 0.12 -18.77 -13.67
CA LEU A 62 0.87 -18.38 -12.46
C LEU A 62 0.68 -19.41 -11.34
N CYS A 63 -0.50 -20.04 -11.27
CA CYS A 63 -0.79 -21.10 -10.31
C CYS A 63 -0.68 -22.48 -10.94
N HIS A 64 0.28 -23.26 -10.46
CA HIS A 64 0.38 -24.71 -10.64
C HIS A 64 1.09 -25.31 -9.41
N PRO A 65 1.11 -26.65 -9.21
CA PRO A 65 1.66 -27.26 -8.00
C PRO A 65 3.13 -26.90 -7.67
N ASP A 66 3.90 -26.50 -8.68
CA ASP A 66 5.34 -26.18 -8.57
C ASP A 66 5.69 -24.76 -9.01
N CYS A 67 4.76 -23.80 -8.85
CA CYS A 67 4.98 -22.45 -9.35
C CYS A 67 6.09 -21.70 -8.61
N ASP A 68 6.68 -20.71 -9.28
CA ASP A 68 7.79 -19.90 -8.74
C ASP A 68 7.39 -19.12 -7.47
N VAL A 69 6.10 -18.84 -7.30
CA VAL A 69 5.52 -18.26 -6.08
C VAL A 69 5.79 -19.20 -4.88
N LEU A 70 5.41 -20.48 -5.00
CA LEU A 70 5.62 -21.47 -3.95
C LEU A 70 7.11 -21.76 -3.73
N ARG A 71 7.91 -21.76 -4.79
CA ARG A 71 9.37 -21.91 -4.69
C ARG A 71 9.99 -20.76 -3.89
N SER A 72 9.53 -19.51 -4.12
CA SER A 72 9.98 -18.34 -3.37
C SER A 72 9.62 -18.45 -1.89
N PHE A 73 8.38 -18.85 -1.58
CA PHE A 73 7.94 -19.02 -0.20
C PHE A 73 8.72 -20.10 0.53
N ARG A 74 9.01 -21.25 -0.09
CA ARG A 74 9.85 -22.29 0.52
C ARG A 74 11.20 -21.75 0.98
N ASN A 75 11.77 -20.81 0.22
CA ASN A 75 13.03 -20.11 0.52
C ASN A 75 12.88 -18.88 1.43
N CYS A 76 11.71 -18.66 2.04
CA CYS A 76 11.38 -17.51 2.88
C CYS A 76 11.47 -16.15 2.15
N ILE A 77 11.26 -16.14 0.83
CA ILE A 77 11.29 -14.93 0.01
C ILE A 77 9.84 -14.49 -0.29
N PRO A 78 9.47 -13.23 0.03
CA PRO A 78 8.16 -12.71 -0.35
C PRO A 78 8.03 -12.61 -1.87
N TYR A 79 6.80 -12.68 -2.37
CA TYR A 79 6.49 -12.65 -3.79
C TYR A 79 5.39 -11.64 -4.10
N SER A 80 5.56 -10.90 -5.18
CA SER A 80 4.61 -9.87 -5.61
C SER A 80 4.30 -10.04 -7.09
N VAL A 81 3.01 -10.04 -7.43
CA VAL A 81 2.51 -9.97 -8.80
C VAL A 81 1.63 -8.74 -8.91
N PRO A 82 2.05 -7.72 -9.68
CA PRO A 82 1.35 -6.44 -9.74
C PRO A 82 -0.03 -6.56 -10.42
N SER A 83 -0.22 -7.55 -11.29
CA SER A 83 -1.49 -7.82 -11.96
C SER A 83 -1.56 -9.28 -12.41
N CYS A 84 -2.67 -9.95 -12.08
CA CYS A 84 -2.99 -11.30 -12.51
C CYS A 84 -4.52 -11.46 -12.58
N ARG A 85 -4.95 -12.51 -13.26
CA ARG A 85 -6.35 -12.97 -13.29
C ARG A 85 -6.51 -14.11 -12.32
N LEU A 86 -7.45 -13.98 -11.39
CA LEU A 86 -7.85 -15.01 -10.45
C LEU A 86 -9.21 -15.56 -10.86
N ARG A 87 -9.46 -16.84 -10.60
CA ARG A 87 -10.74 -17.46 -10.91
C ARG A 87 -11.73 -17.23 -9.77
N HIS A 88 -12.80 -16.50 -10.05
CA HIS A 88 -13.95 -16.43 -9.15
C HIS A 88 -14.73 -17.75 -9.18
N ARG A 89 -15.40 -18.08 -8.08
CA ARG A 89 -16.22 -19.30 -7.91
C ARG A 89 -17.25 -19.50 -9.02
N SER A 90 -17.84 -18.41 -9.52
CA SER A 90 -18.79 -18.45 -10.65
C SER A 90 -18.16 -18.78 -12.01
N GLY A 91 -16.83 -18.96 -12.07
CA GLY A 91 -16.07 -19.19 -13.29
C GLY A 91 -15.66 -17.90 -14.02
N LYS A 92 -16.00 -16.72 -13.50
CA LYS A 92 -15.51 -15.43 -14.05
C LYS A 92 -14.06 -15.18 -13.64
N TRP A 93 -13.34 -14.41 -14.45
CA TRP A 93 -12.01 -13.92 -14.10
C TRP A 93 -12.12 -12.61 -13.32
N VAL A 94 -11.29 -12.47 -12.29
CA VAL A 94 -11.18 -11.28 -11.46
C VAL A 94 -9.75 -10.79 -11.55
N MET A 95 -9.56 -9.53 -11.92
CA MET A 95 -8.25 -8.90 -11.91
C MET A 95 -7.84 -8.57 -10.47
N ALA A 96 -6.62 -8.96 -10.10
CA ALA A 96 -6.07 -8.65 -8.80
C ALA A 96 -4.54 -8.54 -8.86
N SER A 97 -3.97 -7.85 -7.88
CA SER A 97 -2.55 -8.02 -7.56
C SER A 97 -2.39 -9.04 -6.43
N ILE A 98 -1.26 -9.75 -6.45
CA ILE A 98 -0.82 -10.65 -5.37
C ILE A 98 0.35 -9.98 -4.67
N ALA A 99 0.30 -9.86 -3.35
CA ALA A 99 1.46 -9.58 -2.51
C ALA A 99 1.52 -10.65 -1.44
N SER A 100 2.69 -10.88 -0.85
CA SER A 100 2.82 -11.92 0.17
C SER A 100 3.91 -11.63 1.18
N VAL A 101 3.73 -12.22 2.36
CA VAL A 101 4.71 -12.27 3.44
C VAL A 101 5.08 -13.73 3.63
N ALA A 102 6.34 -14.07 3.35
CA ALA A 102 6.87 -15.39 3.59
C ALA A 102 7.32 -15.52 5.05
N MET A 103 6.84 -16.55 5.75
CA MET A 103 7.20 -16.80 7.14
C MET A 103 8.62 -17.33 7.22
N SER A 104 9.43 -16.82 8.16
CA SER A 104 10.77 -17.36 8.44
C SER A 104 10.68 -18.79 9.00
N GLU A 105 11.74 -19.58 8.87
CA GLU A 105 11.77 -20.96 9.40
C GLU A 105 11.48 -21.01 10.91
N ARG A 106 11.98 -20.03 11.67
CA ARG A 106 11.71 -19.92 13.11
C ARG A 106 10.23 -19.69 13.39
N ALA A 107 9.59 -18.80 12.64
CA ALA A 107 8.17 -18.52 12.78
C ALA A 107 7.30 -19.73 12.38
N ARG A 108 7.68 -20.48 11.34
CA ARG A 108 6.99 -21.72 10.92
C ARG A 108 6.97 -22.80 12.00
N ARG A 109 8.07 -22.94 12.74
CA ARG A 109 8.18 -23.96 13.81
C ARG A 109 7.32 -23.63 15.03
N MET A 110 7.06 -22.35 15.25
CA MET A 110 6.26 -21.87 16.38
C MET A 110 4.76 -21.78 16.06
N ASP A 111 4.40 -21.84 14.77
CA ASP A 111 3.00 -21.78 14.32
C ASP A 111 2.36 -23.16 14.28
N VAL A 112 1.20 -23.32 14.94
CA VAL A 112 0.47 -24.59 15.03
C VAL A 112 0.03 -25.08 13.65
N ASN A 113 -0.30 -24.16 12.75
CA ASN A 113 -0.75 -24.45 11.39
C ASN A 113 0.40 -24.56 10.37
N LYS A 114 1.67 -24.46 10.83
CA LYS A 114 2.87 -24.46 9.98
C LYS A 114 2.76 -23.52 8.79
N THR A 115 2.17 -22.34 9.01
CA THR A 115 1.92 -21.35 7.96
C THR A 115 3.22 -20.97 7.28
N MET A 116 3.28 -21.19 5.97
CA MET A 116 4.44 -20.90 5.14
C MET A 116 4.41 -19.46 4.62
N SER A 117 3.24 -18.96 4.23
CA SER A 117 3.08 -17.60 3.70
C SER A 117 1.68 -17.08 3.93
N ILE A 118 1.58 -15.76 4.11
CA ILE A 118 0.33 -15.01 3.97
C ILE A 118 0.32 -14.37 2.59
N ILE A 119 -0.80 -14.47 1.89
CA ILE A 119 -1.02 -13.95 0.54
C ILE A 119 -2.15 -12.94 0.60
N PHE A 120 -1.88 -11.73 0.13
CA PHE A 120 -2.83 -10.65 -0.01
C PHE A 120 -3.21 -10.51 -1.48
N LEU A 121 -4.51 -10.44 -1.72
CA LEU A 121 -5.16 -10.24 -3.00
C LEU A 121 -5.85 -8.89 -2.94
N ARG A 122 -5.52 -8.01 -3.88
CA ARG A 122 -6.22 -6.72 -3.99
C ARG A 122 -7.02 -6.73 -5.28
N GLY A 123 -8.33 -6.88 -5.13
CA GLY A 123 -9.30 -6.74 -6.22
C GLY A 123 -9.73 -5.29 -6.36
N GLY A 124 -9.98 -4.87 -7.59
CA GLY A 124 -10.21 -3.46 -7.88
C GLY A 124 -9.05 -2.87 -8.68
N ALA A 125 -8.84 -3.43 -9.86
CA ALA A 125 -8.77 -2.55 -11.01
C ALA A 125 -10.12 -2.71 -11.73
N ALA A 126 -11.08 -1.80 -11.46
CA ALA A 126 -11.70 -1.17 -12.61
C ALA A 126 -10.53 -0.75 -13.49
N GLU A 127 -10.57 -1.02 -14.79
CA GLU A 127 -9.52 -0.62 -15.72
C GLU A 127 -9.16 0.84 -15.46
N THR A 128 -8.18 1.09 -14.58
CA THR A 128 -7.32 2.24 -14.71
C THR A 128 -6.76 1.98 -16.09
N PRO A 129 -6.96 2.86 -17.07
CA PRO A 129 -6.42 2.61 -18.40
C PRO A 129 -4.91 2.49 -18.20
N VAL A 130 -4.42 1.25 -18.14
CA VAL A 130 -3.02 0.94 -18.31
C VAL A 130 -2.84 1.21 -19.79
N PRO A 131 -2.09 2.25 -20.18
CA PRO A 131 -1.85 2.48 -21.59
C PRO A 131 -1.26 1.19 -22.15
N GLN A 132 -1.91 0.60 -23.15
CA GLN A 132 -1.55 -0.69 -23.77
C GLN A 132 -0.27 -0.60 -24.63
N ASN A 133 0.64 0.31 -24.31
CA ASN A 133 1.92 0.47 -24.96
C ASN A 133 3.04 0.27 -23.93
N HIS A 134 4.24 -0.03 -24.40
CA HIS A 134 5.54 -0.15 -23.72
C HIS A 134 5.85 1.04 -22.78
N THR A 135 5.02 1.22 -21.75
CA THR A 135 5.05 2.33 -20.81
C THR A 135 5.73 1.81 -19.56
N LEU A 136 6.72 2.56 -19.08
CA LEU A 136 7.40 2.25 -17.84
C LEU A 136 6.39 2.46 -16.70
N GLN A 137 6.06 1.43 -15.94
CA GLN A 137 5.26 1.56 -14.73
C GLN A 137 6.21 1.54 -13.54
N VAL A 138 6.08 2.53 -12.66
CA VAL A 138 6.89 2.64 -11.45
C VAL A 138 6.00 2.68 -10.22
N PHE A 139 6.38 1.89 -9.24
CA PHE A 139 5.74 1.78 -7.94
C PHE A 139 6.68 2.37 -6.89
N THR A 140 6.20 3.37 -6.16
CA THR A 140 6.97 4.07 -5.14
C THR A 140 6.23 4.16 -3.81
N LEU A 141 4.94 3.80 -3.72
CA LEU A 141 4.18 3.78 -2.45
C LEU A 141 4.34 2.43 -1.74
N GLY A 142 5.43 2.29 -1.00
CA GLY A 142 5.96 1.06 -0.43
C GLY A 142 7.31 0.70 -1.07
N GLY A 143 7.59 -0.60 -1.17
CA GLY A 143 8.79 -1.11 -1.85
C GLY A 143 8.88 -0.64 -3.31
N PHE A 144 10.07 -0.25 -3.74
CA PHE A 144 10.29 0.26 -5.09
C PHE A 144 10.19 -0.85 -6.13
N GLY A 145 9.36 -0.65 -7.15
CA GLY A 145 9.17 -1.63 -8.21
C GLY A 145 9.05 -0.96 -9.57
N ILE A 146 9.49 -1.67 -10.61
CA ILE A 146 9.22 -1.26 -11.99
C ILE A 146 8.64 -2.43 -12.79
N VAL A 147 7.72 -2.11 -13.69
CA VAL A 147 7.06 -3.05 -14.58
C VAL A 147 7.07 -2.46 -15.98
N VAL A 148 7.39 -3.27 -17.00
CA VAL A 148 7.35 -2.86 -18.39
C VAL A 148 6.56 -3.88 -19.20
N GLY A 149 5.54 -3.41 -19.93
CA GLY A 149 4.68 -4.29 -20.73
C GLY A 149 4.05 -5.42 -19.91
N GLY A 150 3.75 -5.18 -18.63
CA GLY A 150 3.20 -6.18 -17.70
C GLY A 150 4.22 -7.11 -17.03
N HIS A 151 5.51 -7.00 -17.36
CA HIS A 151 6.58 -7.82 -16.77
C HIS A 151 7.34 -7.05 -15.70
N SER A 152 7.49 -7.63 -14.51
CA SER A 152 8.30 -7.03 -13.45
C SER A 152 9.78 -7.09 -13.82
N VAL A 153 10.48 -5.97 -13.64
CA VAL A 153 11.93 -5.92 -13.81
C VAL A 153 12.60 -6.00 -12.44
N ASP A 154 13.48 -6.98 -12.30
CA ASP A 154 14.27 -7.19 -11.08
C ASP A 154 15.43 -6.18 -11.01
N VAL A 155 15.14 -4.99 -10.48
CA VAL A 155 16.13 -3.93 -10.21
C VAL A 155 17.19 -4.37 -9.19
N GLY A 156 16.93 -5.44 -8.43
CA GLY A 156 17.90 -6.08 -7.54
C GLY A 156 19.10 -6.66 -8.30
N LYS A 157 18.90 -7.13 -9.54
CA LYS A 157 19.95 -7.67 -10.42
C LYS A 157 20.75 -6.62 -11.17
N TRP A 158 20.36 -5.34 -11.11
CA TRP A 158 21.10 -4.29 -11.78
C TRP A 158 22.49 -4.13 -11.17
N LYS A 159 23.52 -4.19 -12.03
CA LYS A 159 24.93 -4.13 -11.62
C LYS A 159 25.31 -2.78 -11.02
N ARG A 160 24.55 -1.72 -11.33
CA ARG A 160 24.79 -0.36 -10.83
C ARG A 160 23.62 0.12 -9.98
N LYS A 161 23.79 0.08 -8.66
CA LYS A 161 22.76 0.53 -7.70
C LYS A 161 22.42 2.01 -7.84
N HIS A 162 23.40 2.87 -8.13
CA HIS A 162 23.15 4.29 -8.41
C HIS A 162 22.24 4.53 -9.64
N ALA A 163 22.11 3.58 -10.57
CA ALA A 163 21.15 3.73 -11.67
C ALA A 163 19.70 3.59 -11.18
N VAL A 164 19.47 2.75 -10.17
CA VAL A 164 18.17 2.61 -9.52
C VAL A 164 17.86 3.88 -8.72
N THR A 165 18.80 4.37 -7.92
CA THR A 165 18.65 5.64 -7.17
C THR A 165 18.42 6.83 -8.11
N LEU A 166 19.14 6.89 -9.24
CA LEU A 166 18.93 7.91 -10.27
C LEU A 166 17.51 7.85 -10.85
N LEU A 167 16.99 6.65 -11.13
CA LEU A 167 15.61 6.49 -11.60
C LEU A 167 14.61 6.95 -10.53
N LYS A 168 14.79 6.53 -9.27
CA LYS A 168 13.93 6.96 -8.14
C LYS A 168 13.90 8.49 -8.03
N TYR A 169 15.05 9.14 -8.08
CA TYR A 169 15.16 10.61 -8.02
C TYR A 169 14.45 11.30 -9.20
N LEU A 170 14.64 10.80 -10.43
CA LEU A 170 13.96 11.34 -11.61
C LEU A 170 12.44 11.14 -11.56
N VAL A 171 11.97 10.07 -10.93
CA VAL A 171 10.54 9.81 -10.68
C VAL A 171 9.98 10.80 -9.66
N THR A 172 10.72 11.11 -8.59
CA THR A 172 10.34 12.16 -7.63
C THR A 172 10.27 13.53 -8.29
N GLN A 173 11.13 13.80 -9.26
CA GLN A 173 11.15 15.04 -10.04
C GLN A 173 10.43 14.91 -11.40
N LEU A 174 9.42 14.05 -11.50
CA LEU A 174 8.79 13.74 -12.78
C LEU A 174 8.31 15.02 -13.50
N ASP A 175 8.60 15.10 -14.80
CA ASP A 175 8.26 16.23 -15.66
C ASP A 175 9.02 17.54 -15.35
N ARG A 176 10.05 17.48 -14.49
CA ARG A 176 10.94 18.60 -14.18
C ARG A 176 12.38 18.27 -14.58
N PRO A 177 13.07 19.13 -15.36
CA PRO A 177 14.48 18.94 -15.65
C PRO A 177 15.33 18.99 -14.37
N VAL A 178 16.15 17.97 -14.15
CA VAL A 178 17.07 17.91 -13.01
C VAL A 178 18.49 18.18 -13.48
N HIS A 179 19.09 19.25 -12.97
CA HIS A 179 20.48 19.60 -13.24
C HIS A 179 21.45 18.49 -12.81
N ARG A 180 22.47 18.25 -13.62
CA ARG A 180 23.50 17.24 -13.38
C ARG A 180 24.21 17.44 -12.04
N GLU A 181 24.40 18.68 -11.61
CA GLU A 181 25.04 19.02 -10.33
C GLU A 181 24.23 18.43 -9.17
N ARG A 182 22.90 18.62 -9.16
CA ARG A 182 22.02 18.04 -8.14
C ARG A 182 22.02 16.51 -8.14
N LEU A 183 22.09 15.89 -9.32
CA LEU A 183 22.18 14.43 -9.44
C LEU A 183 23.52 13.90 -8.90
N ILE A 184 24.61 14.64 -9.11
CA ILE A 184 25.93 14.30 -8.57
C ILE A 184 25.91 14.41 -7.05
N ASP A 185 25.44 15.55 -6.51
CA ASP A 185 25.38 15.78 -5.06
C ASP A 185 24.51 14.72 -4.36
N CYS A 186 23.41 14.31 -5.00
CA CYS A 186 22.51 13.28 -4.46
C CYS A 186 23.14 11.87 -4.49
N LEU A 187 23.83 11.51 -5.57
CA LEU A 187 24.33 10.14 -5.77
C LEU A 187 25.73 9.94 -5.19
N TRP A 188 26.56 10.98 -5.19
CA TRP A 188 27.98 10.96 -4.81
C TRP A 188 28.37 12.28 -4.11
N PRO A 189 27.89 12.52 -2.88
CA PRO A 189 28.13 13.78 -2.16
C PRO A 189 29.62 14.08 -1.91
N ASP A 190 30.46 13.03 -1.85
CA ASP A 190 31.88 13.15 -1.51
C ASP A 190 32.82 13.29 -2.72
N VAL A 191 32.28 13.53 -3.93
CA VAL A 191 33.05 13.49 -5.18
C VAL A 191 33.08 14.85 -5.85
N ASP A 192 34.25 15.26 -6.36
CA ASP A 192 34.37 16.51 -7.12
C ASP A 192 33.55 16.49 -8.43
N GLU A 193 33.20 17.68 -8.93
CA GLU A 193 32.32 17.84 -10.10
C GLU A 193 32.81 17.08 -11.34
N ARG A 194 34.13 17.07 -11.60
CA ARG A 194 34.68 16.42 -12.81
C ARG A 194 34.54 14.91 -12.73
N GLN A 195 34.87 14.33 -11.59
CA GLN A 195 34.69 12.90 -11.34
C GLN A 195 33.21 12.52 -11.32
N GLY A 196 32.38 13.34 -10.66
CA GLY A 196 30.93 13.16 -10.58
C GLY A 196 30.28 13.14 -11.97
N TRP A 197 30.68 14.05 -12.86
CA TRP A 197 30.15 14.09 -14.22
C TRP A 197 30.49 12.83 -15.03
N GLY A 198 31.71 12.30 -14.90
CA GLY A 198 32.10 11.02 -15.50
C GLY A 198 31.23 9.87 -14.99
N ARG A 199 31.03 9.77 -13.67
CA ARG A 199 30.17 8.75 -13.04
C ARG A 199 28.71 8.88 -13.47
N LEU A 200 28.20 10.11 -13.58
CA LEU A 200 26.82 10.37 -13.99
C LEU A 200 26.57 9.92 -15.43
N LYS A 201 27.46 10.26 -16.38
CA LYS A 201 27.34 9.80 -17.79
C LYS A 201 27.27 8.28 -17.88
N VAL A 202 28.16 7.60 -17.17
CA VAL A 202 28.26 6.14 -17.13
C VAL A 202 27.01 5.52 -16.49
N THR A 203 26.49 6.12 -15.43
CA THR A 203 25.27 5.66 -14.74
C THR A 203 24.01 5.89 -15.56
N MET A 204 23.89 7.06 -16.19
CA MET A 204 22.78 7.39 -17.09
C MET A 204 22.76 6.51 -18.33
N TYR A 205 23.92 6.25 -18.93
CA TYR A 205 24.03 5.31 -20.04
C TYR A 205 23.54 3.92 -19.64
N TYR A 206 23.94 3.43 -18.46
CA TYR A 206 23.48 2.15 -17.93
C TYR A 206 21.97 2.13 -17.69
N LEU A 207 21.41 3.16 -17.06
CA LEU A 207 19.96 3.30 -16.85
C LEU A 207 19.20 3.22 -18.19
N ARG A 208 19.60 4.01 -19.19
CA ARG A 208 18.98 3.98 -20.52
C ARG A 208 19.11 2.62 -21.18
N SER A 209 20.27 1.95 -21.04
CA SER A 209 20.47 0.61 -21.58
C SER A 209 19.54 -0.43 -20.95
N GLU A 210 19.35 -0.40 -19.63
CA GLU A 210 18.42 -1.31 -18.93
C GLU A 210 16.96 -1.02 -19.33
N LEU A 211 16.57 0.26 -19.42
CA LEU A 211 15.25 0.65 -19.90
C LEU A 211 15.00 0.18 -21.34
N ARG A 212 15.98 0.38 -22.24
CA ARG A 212 15.91 -0.06 -23.63
C ARG A 212 15.83 -1.57 -23.78
N ALA A 213 16.59 -2.31 -22.98
CA ALA A 213 16.54 -3.77 -22.97
C ALA A 213 15.14 -4.30 -22.60
N ASN A 214 14.34 -3.50 -21.89
CA ASN A 214 12.96 -3.81 -21.53
C ASN A 214 11.93 -3.14 -22.47
N GLY A 215 12.35 -2.55 -23.59
CA GLY A 215 11.45 -1.98 -24.60
C GLY A 215 11.01 -0.54 -24.35
N ILE A 216 11.63 0.17 -23.40
CA ILE A 216 11.40 1.61 -23.17
C ILE A 216 12.35 2.42 -24.07
N SER A 217 11.82 3.40 -24.79
CA SER A 217 12.64 4.30 -25.62
C SER A 217 13.67 5.07 -24.79
N ASP A 218 14.86 5.28 -25.35
CA ASP A 218 15.88 6.19 -24.79
C ASP A 218 15.31 7.60 -24.53
N ASP A 219 14.33 8.00 -25.34
CA ASP A 219 13.66 9.30 -25.23
C ASP A 219 12.81 9.43 -23.97
N ALA A 220 12.60 8.37 -23.20
CA ALA A 220 11.93 8.43 -21.90
C ALA A 220 12.70 9.32 -20.92
N VAL A 221 14.04 9.27 -20.96
CA VAL A 221 14.92 10.15 -20.17
C VAL A 221 15.71 11.02 -21.13
N LYS A 222 15.26 12.26 -21.35
CA LYS A 222 15.93 13.23 -22.23
C LYS A 222 17.08 13.93 -21.53
N THR A 223 18.09 14.29 -22.31
CA THR A 223 19.10 15.28 -21.89
C THR A 223 18.69 16.62 -22.48
N ILE A 224 18.57 17.64 -21.63
CA ILE A 224 18.25 19.02 -22.00
C ILE A 224 19.36 19.88 -21.43
N ASP A 225 20.25 20.37 -22.28
CA ASP A 225 21.47 21.09 -21.88
C ASP A 225 22.28 20.33 -20.81
N ASN A 226 22.34 20.86 -19.59
CA ASN A 226 23.03 20.28 -18.44
C ASN A 226 22.08 19.54 -17.47
N ALA A 227 20.87 19.22 -17.90
CA ALA A 227 19.86 18.55 -17.10
C ALA A 227 19.34 17.26 -17.76
N TYR A 228 18.68 16.45 -16.94
CA TYR A 228 17.97 15.25 -17.36
C TYR A 228 16.49 15.36 -17.01
N LEU A 229 15.62 14.98 -17.95
CA LEU A 229 14.17 15.03 -17.79
C LEU A 229 13.59 13.64 -18.04
N LEU A 230 12.93 13.07 -17.04
CA LEU A 230 12.05 11.92 -17.21
C LEU A 230 10.68 12.42 -17.66
N ARG A 231 10.26 12.00 -18.86
CA ARG A 231 9.02 12.46 -19.47
C ARG A 231 7.81 11.80 -18.84
N ARG A 232 6.78 12.60 -18.53
CA ARG A 232 5.51 12.11 -17.99
C ARG A 232 4.76 11.15 -18.92
N ASP A 233 4.83 11.35 -20.24
CA ASP A 233 4.11 10.49 -21.19
C ASP A 233 4.80 9.15 -21.46
N ALA A 234 6.03 8.97 -20.98
CA ALA A 234 6.77 7.71 -21.07
C ALA A 234 6.57 6.80 -19.84
N ILE A 235 5.93 7.31 -18.79
CA ILE A 235 5.90 6.66 -17.47
C ILE A 235 4.55 6.79 -16.78
N TRP A 236 4.13 5.71 -16.17
CA TRP A 236 3.05 5.65 -15.20
C TRP A 236 3.65 5.52 -13.80
N VAL A 237 3.19 6.31 -12.83
CA VAL A 237 3.68 6.28 -11.44
C VAL A 237 2.50 6.17 -10.49
N ASP A 238 2.52 5.18 -9.61
CA ASP A 238 1.46 4.92 -8.63
C ASP A 238 1.15 6.14 -7.75
N THR A 239 2.17 6.89 -7.34
CA THR A 239 2.04 8.12 -6.56
C THR A 239 1.17 9.15 -7.26
N HIS A 240 1.38 9.39 -8.55
CA HIS A 240 0.56 10.36 -9.29
C HIS A 240 -0.89 9.89 -9.46
N VAL A 241 -1.10 8.58 -9.62
CA VAL A 241 -2.46 8.03 -9.70
C VAL A 241 -3.16 8.10 -8.35
N PHE A 242 -2.45 7.80 -7.26
CA PHE A 242 -2.92 7.99 -5.89
C PHE A 242 -3.37 9.43 -5.66
N GLU A 243 -2.51 10.41 -5.98
CA GLU A 243 -2.83 11.83 -5.80
C GLU A 243 -4.03 12.29 -6.62
N ARG A 244 -4.14 11.80 -7.86
CA ARG A 244 -5.28 12.07 -8.73
C ARG A 244 -6.58 11.54 -8.11
N PHE A 245 -6.59 10.28 -7.67
CA PHE A 245 -7.78 9.69 -7.02
C PHE A 245 -8.14 10.39 -5.71
N VAL A 246 -7.15 10.82 -4.91
CA VAL A 246 -7.41 11.65 -3.73
C VAL A 246 -8.06 12.98 -4.10
N ASN A 247 -7.60 13.65 -5.17
CA ASN A 247 -8.19 14.90 -5.62
C ASN A 247 -9.61 14.72 -6.19
N GLU A 248 -9.82 13.73 -7.05
CA GLU A 248 -11.15 13.38 -7.58
C GLU A 248 -12.12 13.06 -6.43
N GLY A 249 -11.68 12.30 -5.43
CA GLY A 249 -12.49 12.02 -4.23
C GLY A 249 -12.86 13.29 -3.45
N LYS A 250 -11.92 14.24 -3.29
CA LYS A 250 -12.19 15.53 -2.62
C LYS A 250 -13.20 16.38 -3.38
N GLU A 251 -13.10 16.45 -4.70
CA GLU A 251 -14.04 17.20 -5.55
C GLU A 251 -15.46 16.61 -5.47
N LEU A 252 -15.59 15.29 -5.52
CA LEU A 252 -16.87 14.59 -5.36
C LEU A 252 -17.46 14.80 -3.96
N GLN A 253 -16.60 14.77 -2.93
CA GLN A 253 -17.01 15.03 -1.55
C GLN A 253 -17.58 16.46 -1.38
N GLN A 254 -16.94 17.47 -1.97
CA GLN A 254 -17.43 18.85 -1.95
C GLN A 254 -18.78 19.03 -2.65
N GLN A 255 -19.09 18.14 -3.59
CA GLN A 255 -20.38 18.10 -4.31
C GLN A 255 -21.44 17.26 -3.58
N GLY A 256 -21.12 16.70 -2.41
CA GLY A 256 -22.02 15.81 -1.65
C GLY A 256 -22.18 14.42 -2.27
N GLN A 257 -21.33 14.03 -3.23
CA GLN A 257 -21.35 12.73 -3.89
C GLN A 257 -20.53 11.71 -3.09
N TRP A 258 -20.98 11.42 -1.87
CA TRP A 258 -20.25 10.62 -0.88
C TRP A 258 -19.88 9.21 -1.36
N THR A 259 -20.78 8.52 -2.05
CA THR A 259 -20.54 7.16 -2.57
C THR A 259 -19.45 7.14 -3.64
N ASP A 260 -19.47 8.12 -4.55
CA ASP A 260 -18.47 8.23 -5.61
C ASP A 260 -17.11 8.68 -5.04
N ALA A 261 -17.12 9.57 -4.05
CA ALA A 261 -15.93 9.94 -3.30
C ALA A 261 -15.29 8.73 -2.62
N LEU A 262 -16.09 7.88 -1.94
CA LEU A 262 -15.61 6.62 -1.36
C LEU A 262 -14.99 5.69 -2.41
N HIS A 263 -15.57 5.58 -3.61
CA HIS A 263 -14.99 4.78 -4.68
C HIS A 263 -13.57 5.26 -5.00
N ARG A 264 -13.39 6.58 -5.19
CA ARG A 264 -12.08 7.17 -5.49
C ARG A 264 -11.08 7.01 -4.36
N TYR A 265 -11.49 7.22 -3.12
CA TYR A 265 -10.61 7.01 -1.97
C TYR A 265 -10.22 5.53 -1.79
N ASN A 266 -11.11 4.58 -2.09
CA ASN A 266 -10.77 3.16 -2.09
C ASN A 266 -9.74 2.82 -3.18
N GLU A 267 -9.88 3.35 -4.39
CA GLU A 267 -8.89 3.19 -5.46
C GLU A 267 -7.52 3.76 -5.04
N ALA A 268 -7.49 4.94 -4.42
CA ALA A 268 -6.27 5.54 -3.87
C ALA A 268 -5.63 4.64 -2.80
N ARG A 269 -6.43 4.12 -1.86
CA ARG A 269 -5.95 3.25 -0.76
C ARG A 269 -5.32 1.95 -1.27
N HIS A 270 -5.74 1.42 -2.41
CA HIS A 270 -5.15 0.21 -2.97
C HIS A 270 -3.72 0.43 -3.52
N LEU A 271 -3.40 1.66 -3.91
CA LEU A 271 -2.08 2.06 -4.40
C LEU A 271 -1.10 2.28 -3.25
N TYR A 272 -1.55 2.82 -2.12
CA TYR A 272 -0.70 3.09 -0.96
C TYR A 272 -0.41 1.79 -0.20
N ARG A 273 0.76 1.17 -0.43
CA ARG A 273 1.13 -0.12 0.18
C ARG A 273 2.08 0.01 1.37
N GLY A 274 2.73 1.16 1.50
CA GLY A 274 3.69 1.52 2.52
C GLY A 274 4.21 2.92 2.25
N ASP A 275 5.16 3.36 3.07
CA ASP A 275 5.78 4.68 2.93
C ASP A 275 6.46 4.83 1.57
N TYR A 276 6.53 6.07 1.09
CA TYR A 276 7.21 6.38 -0.15
C TYR A 276 8.67 5.92 -0.11
N LEU A 277 9.04 5.03 -1.03
CA LEU A 277 10.37 4.42 -1.11
C LEU A 277 10.85 3.91 0.25
N GLU A 278 10.11 2.95 0.82
CA GLU A 278 10.32 2.44 2.19
C GLU A 278 11.74 1.89 2.44
N GLU A 279 12.41 1.44 1.39
CA GLU A 279 13.78 0.92 1.41
C GLU A 279 14.84 2.03 1.57
N ASP A 280 14.51 3.27 1.19
CA ASP A 280 15.41 4.43 1.19
C ASP A 280 15.24 5.28 2.46
N MET A 281 15.00 4.64 3.60
CA MET A 281 14.65 5.34 4.85
C MET A 281 15.68 6.39 5.30
N PHE A 282 16.97 6.18 4.99
CA PHE A 282 18.08 7.08 5.34
C PHE A 282 18.47 8.06 4.23
N SER A 283 17.69 8.12 3.15
CA SER A 283 17.96 9.00 2.01
C SER A 283 17.25 10.33 2.17
N ASP A 284 17.99 11.39 2.52
CA ASP A 284 17.44 12.73 2.77
C ASP A 284 16.66 13.30 1.57
N TRP A 285 17.09 12.99 0.35
CA TRP A 285 16.50 13.54 -0.87
C TRP A 285 15.04 13.14 -1.10
N CYS A 286 14.55 12.07 -0.46
CA CYS A 286 13.15 11.62 -0.55
C CYS A 286 12.34 11.80 0.74
N ALA A 287 12.95 12.31 1.81
CA ALA A 287 12.31 12.44 3.11
C ALA A 287 11.11 13.41 3.08
N GLU A 288 11.26 14.56 2.42
CA GLU A 288 10.17 15.54 2.27
C GLU A 288 8.98 14.97 1.49
N GLU A 289 9.25 14.27 0.38
CA GLU A 289 8.19 13.66 -0.43
C GLU A 289 7.48 12.52 0.32
N ARG A 290 8.24 11.73 1.10
CA ARG A 290 7.68 10.69 1.96
C ARG A 290 6.72 11.25 2.99
N GLU A 291 7.13 12.29 3.71
CA GLU A 291 6.29 12.94 4.71
C GLU A 291 5.04 13.56 4.06
N ARG A 292 5.21 14.24 2.93
CA ARG A 292 4.09 14.84 2.18
C ARG A 292 3.05 13.81 1.77
N LEU A 293 3.49 12.63 1.32
CA LEU A 293 2.60 11.53 0.91
C LEU A 293 1.98 10.79 2.10
N HIS A 294 2.72 10.67 3.20
CA HIS A 294 2.22 10.18 4.49
C HIS A 294 1.06 11.02 5.00
N GLU A 295 1.26 12.34 5.10
CA GLU A 295 0.22 13.29 5.50
C GLU A 295 -1.00 13.25 4.57
N ARG A 296 -0.75 13.15 3.26
CA ARG A 296 -1.82 13.05 2.27
C ARG A 296 -2.62 11.76 2.39
N TYR A 297 -1.98 10.65 2.75
CA TYR A 297 -2.65 9.38 3.01
C TYR A 297 -3.53 9.46 4.26
N LEU A 298 -3.02 10.05 5.34
CA LEU A 298 -3.80 10.28 6.56
C LEU A 298 -5.00 11.21 6.31
N ASP A 299 -4.83 12.33 5.61
CA ASP A 299 -5.97 13.19 5.22
C ASP A 299 -7.02 12.43 4.40
N MET A 300 -6.59 11.57 3.46
CA MET A 300 -7.51 10.70 2.70
C MET A 300 -8.26 9.71 3.61
N LEU A 301 -7.60 9.11 4.61
CA LEU A 301 -8.26 8.21 5.56
C LEU A 301 -9.31 8.95 6.41
N ALA A 302 -9.00 10.16 6.88
CA ALA A 302 -9.96 10.98 7.63
C ALA A 302 -11.21 11.28 6.78
N ARG A 303 -11.02 11.67 5.52
CA ARG A 303 -12.11 11.91 4.55
C ARG A 303 -12.90 10.66 4.21
N THR A 304 -12.23 9.52 4.12
CA THR A 304 -12.92 8.23 3.91
C THR A 304 -13.82 7.90 5.10
N ALA A 305 -13.35 8.13 6.33
CA ALA A 305 -14.15 7.93 7.52
C ALA A 305 -15.36 8.89 7.57
N GLU A 306 -15.15 10.15 7.20
CA GLU A 306 -16.21 11.16 7.06
C GLU A 306 -17.27 10.73 6.04
N CYS A 307 -16.88 10.27 4.86
CA CYS A 307 -17.83 9.81 3.85
C CYS A 307 -18.66 8.61 4.34
N HIS A 308 -18.04 7.67 5.06
CA HIS A 308 -18.79 6.58 5.70
C HIS A 308 -19.77 7.10 6.76
N ALA A 309 -19.37 8.07 7.57
CA ALA A 309 -20.25 8.67 8.58
C ALA A 309 -21.45 9.39 7.96
N GLU A 310 -21.26 10.17 6.89
CA GLU A 310 -22.33 10.84 6.16
C GLU A 310 -23.31 9.85 5.50
N LEU A 311 -22.83 8.66 5.15
CA LEU A 311 -23.66 7.55 4.67
C LEU A 311 -24.28 6.71 5.80
N ASN A 312 -24.19 7.16 7.06
CA ASN A 312 -24.64 6.45 8.27
C ASN A 312 -23.97 5.07 8.47
N GLN A 313 -22.79 4.86 7.90
CA GLN A 313 -21.99 3.65 8.00
C GLN A 313 -20.94 3.79 9.12
N HIS A 314 -21.39 4.09 10.35
CA HIS A 314 -20.50 4.42 11.47
C HIS A 314 -19.50 3.29 11.81
N ALA A 315 -19.91 2.02 11.68
CA ALA A 315 -19.02 0.88 11.88
C ALA A 315 -17.82 0.86 10.92
N GLU A 316 -18.01 1.25 9.66
CA GLU A 316 -16.92 1.36 8.69
C GLU A 316 -16.04 2.59 8.97
N ALA A 317 -16.63 3.71 9.36
CA ALA A 317 -15.89 4.90 9.76
C ALA A 317 -14.95 4.61 10.95
N VAL A 318 -15.44 3.86 11.96
CA VAL A 318 -14.64 3.33 13.08
C VAL A 318 -13.48 2.46 12.59
N HIS A 319 -13.72 1.59 11.61
CA HIS A 319 -12.67 0.72 11.04
C HIS A 319 -11.57 1.54 10.35
N ILE A 320 -11.94 2.57 9.58
CA ILE A 320 -10.97 3.45 8.93
C ILE A 320 -10.11 4.20 9.95
N CYS A 321 -10.70 4.77 11.00
CA CYS A 321 -9.95 5.48 12.04
C CYS A 321 -8.97 4.55 12.78
N ARG A 322 -9.38 3.31 13.07
CA ARG A 322 -8.48 2.31 13.68
C ARG A 322 -7.29 1.99 12.80
N LYS A 323 -7.49 1.87 11.48
CA LYS A 323 -6.37 1.66 10.54
C LYS A 323 -5.41 2.85 10.54
N ALA A 324 -5.94 4.06 10.54
CA ALA A 324 -5.11 5.26 10.62
C ALA A 324 -4.25 5.27 11.87
N LEU A 325 -4.79 4.85 13.03
CA LEU A 325 -4.04 4.75 14.29
C LEU A 325 -3.07 3.58 14.36
N VAL A 326 -3.26 2.53 13.56
CA VAL A 326 -2.24 1.48 13.38
C VAL A 326 -1.07 2.02 12.56
N PHE A 327 -1.37 2.86 11.57
CA PHE A 327 -0.37 3.45 10.69
C PHE A 327 0.40 4.58 11.38
N ASP A 328 -0.29 5.44 12.13
CA ASP A 328 0.30 6.53 12.90
C ASP A 328 -0.44 6.70 14.26
N PRO A 329 0.04 6.05 15.33
CA PRO A 329 -0.56 6.13 16.66
C PRO A 329 -0.52 7.53 17.28
N CYS A 330 0.31 8.45 16.77
CA CYS A 330 0.47 9.78 17.35
C CYS A 330 -0.57 10.78 16.85
N ARG A 331 -1.48 10.37 15.95
CA ARG A 331 -2.49 11.25 15.36
C ARG A 331 -3.72 11.38 16.24
N GLU A 332 -3.68 12.32 17.18
CA GLU A 332 -4.78 12.59 18.11
C GLU A 332 -6.14 12.83 17.42
N ASN A 333 -6.15 13.50 16.27
CA ASN A 333 -7.32 13.68 15.40
C ASN A 333 -8.11 12.36 15.23
N PHE A 334 -7.42 11.25 14.94
CA PHE A 334 -8.10 9.99 14.68
C PHE A 334 -8.68 9.37 15.95
N TYR A 335 -8.12 9.63 17.13
CA TYR A 335 -8.77 9.26 18.39
C TYR A 335 -10.05 10.07 18.61
N TYR A 336 -10.00 11.39 18.37
CA TYR A 336 -11.17 12.26 18.48
C TYR A 336 -12.32 11.77 17.58
N ILE A 337 -12.04 11.58 16.28
CA ILE A 337 -13.05 11.16 15.30
C ILE A 337 -13.55 9.72 15.61
N LEU A 338 -12.65 8.83 16.01
CA LEU A 338 -13.01 7.46 16.42
C LEU A 338 -13.97 7.46 17.61
N MET A 339 -13.73 8.32 18.62
CA MET A 339 -14.62 8.46 19.77
C MET A 339 -16.00 8.97 19.35
N GLU A 340 -16.08 9.97 18.47
CA GLU A 340 -17.36 10.47 17.96
C GLU A 340 -18.15 9.39 17.22
N TYR A 341 -17.49 8.63 16.33
CA TYR A 341 -18.16 7.58 15.56
C TYR A 341 -18.53 6.36 16.41
N LEU A 342 -17.76 6.02 17.45
CA LEU A 342 -18.15 4.99 18.41
C LEU A 342 -19.42 5.36 19.17
N VAL A 343 -19.57 6.64 19.57
CA VAL A 343 -20.80 7.13 20.22
C VAL A 343 -21.99 7.07 19.26
N LYS A 344 -21.82 7.54 18.01
CA LYS A 344 -22.86 7.46 16.97
C LYS A 344 -23.26 6.03 16.62
N ASP A 345 -22.34 5.09 16.77
CA ASP A 345 -22.57 3.65 16.59
C ASP A 345 -23.13 2.95 17.85
N GLY A 346 -23.46 3.70 18.90
CA GLY A 346 -24.07 3.17 20.13
C GLY A 346 -23.09 2.47 21.09
N ARG A 347 -21.78 2.72 20.96
CA ARG A 347 -20.71 2.10 21.75
C ARG A 347 -19.88 3.12 22.55
N PRO A 348 -20.51 3.91 23.46
CA PRO A 348 -19.83 4.96 24.22
C PRO A 348 -18.77 4.42 25.19
N ASP A 349 -18.95 3.20 25.70
CA ASP A 349 -17.99 2.49 26.54
C ASP A 349 -16.64 2.31 25.81
N LEU A 350 -16.68 1.91 24.54
CA LEU A 350 -15.48 1.77 23.72
C LEU A 350 -14.84 3.13 23.41
N ALA A 351 -15.62 4.21 23.29
CA ALA A 351 -15.08 5.55 23.11
C ALA A 351 -14.25 6.00 24.32
N LEU A 352 -14.72 5.71 25.55
CA LEU A 352 -13.96 5.99 26.78
C LEU A 352 -12.65 5.20 26.85
N VAL A 353 -12.63 3.96 26.36
CA VAL A 353 -11.40 3.16 26.24
C VAL A 353 -10.42 3.80 25.26
N GLN A 354 -10.89 4.30 24.12
CA GLN A 354 -10.02 4.96 23.14
C GLN A 354 -9.40 6.26 23.66
N TYR A 355 -10.13 7.04 24.45
CA TYR A 355 -9.56 8.22 25.10
C TYR A 355 -8.38 7.86 26.02
N ARG A 356 -8.52 6.80 26.84
CA ARG A 356 -7.43 6.36 27.72
C ARG A 356 -6.21 5.91 26.92
N HIS A 357 -6.43 5.27 25.78
CA HIS A 357 -5.34 4.89 24.88
C HIS A 357 -4.65 6.13 24.28
N CYS A 358 -5.43 7.13 23.83
CA CYS A 358 -4.88 8.41 23.38
C CYS A 358 -4.01 9.06 24.46
N GLN A 359 -4.51 9.14 25.70
CA GLN A 359 -3.77 9.71 26.82
C GLN A 359 -2.44 8.99 27.08
N GLN A 360 -2.43 7.66 27.02
CA GLN A 360 -1.21 6.87 27.17
C GLN A 360 -0.19 7.14 26.07
N VAL A 361 -0.64 7.23 24.81
CA VAL A 361 0.26 7.50 23.67
C VAL A 361 0.82 8.92 23.76
N MET A 362 -0.02 9.94 24.00
CA MET A 362 0.45 11.33 24.10
C MET A 362 1.43 11.53 25.26
N ALA A 363 1.16 10.92 26.41
CA ALA A 363 2.05 10.99 27.56
C ALA A 363 3.40 10.30 27.28
N ARG A 364 3.38 9.16 26.58
CA ARG A 364 4.59 8.38 26.27
C ARG A 364 5.46 9.05 25.21
N GLU A 365 4.87 9.47 24.10
CA GLU A 365 5.62 9.94 22.92
C GLU A 365 5.96 11.43 23.01
N PHE A 366 5.14 12.23 23.69
CA PHE A 366 5.29 13.69 23.75
C PHE A 366 5.39 14.26 25.18
N GLY A 367 5.16 13.45 26.22
CA GLY A 367 5.09 13.95 27.59
C GLY A 367 3.93 14.92 27.82
N ALA A 368 2.86 14.80 27.01
CA ALA A 368 1.73 15.73 26.99
C ALA A 368 0.40 15.01 27.26
N GLU A 369 -0.58 15.77 27.73
CA GLU A 369 -1.98 15.32 27.77
C GLU A 369 -2.64 15.50 26.39
N PRO A 370 -3.75 14.78 26.10
CA PRO A 370 -4.55 15.04 24.90
C PRO A 370 -5.00 16.50 24.80
N LEU A 371 -5.18 17.00 23.57
CA LEU A 371 -5.68 18.33 23.27
C LEU A 371 -7.02 18.64 23.97
N PRO A 372 -7.28 19.93 24.30
CA PRO A 372 -8.50 20.33 25.00
C PRO A 372 -9.80 19.85 24.36
N GLU A 373 -9.86 19.80 23.03
CA GLU A 373 -11.01 19.36 22.25
C GLU A 373 -11.36 17.88 22.55
N THR A 374 -10.34 17.02 22.59
CA THR A 374 -10.47 15.59 22.92
C THR A 374 -10.87 15.38 24.36
N GLN A 375 -10.30 16.15 25.28
CA GLN A 375 -10.71 16.14 26.69
C GLN A 375 -12.18 16.55 26.86
N ARG A 376 -12.62 17.62 26.17
CA ARG A 376 -14.02 18.06 26.20
C ARG A 376 -14.96 16.99 25.62
N LEU A 377 -14.57 16.30 24.55
CA LEU A 377 -15.36 15.19 24.01
C LEU A 377 -15.50 14.06 25.04
N TYR A 378 -14.40 13.64 25.67
CA TYR A 378 -14.42 12.64 26.74
C TYR A 378 -15.38 13.02 27.88
N GLN A 379 -15.32 14.27 28.36
CA GLN A 379 -16.21 14.76 29.42
C GLN A 379 -17.68 14.77 29.00
N ARG A 380 -17.99 15.05 27.73
CA ARG A 380 -19.36 14.95 27.20
C ARG A 380 -19.86 13.51 27.19
N ILE A 381 -19.01 12.56 26.78
CA ILE A 381 -19.38 11.13 26.73
C ILE A 381 -19.65 10.58 28.13
N LEU A 382 -18.81 10.94 29.13
CA LEU A 382 -19.04 10.55 30.52
C LEU A 382 -20.41 11.02 31.03
N LYS A 383 -20.73 12.30 30.87
CA LYS A 383 -22.01 12.88 31.31
C LYS A 383 -23.22 12.32 30.56
N GLY A 384 -23.04 11.94 29.29
CA GLY A 384 -24.07 11.31 28.48
C GLY A 384 -24.35 9.85 28.86
N GLY A 385 -23.34 9.12 29.36
CA GLY A 385 -23.49 7.75 29.85
C GLY A 385 -24.37 7.63 31.10
N ASP A 386 -24.37 8.66 31.95
CA ASP A 386 -25.21 8.70 33.17
C ASP A 386 -26.72 8.80 32.86
N ASN A 387 -27.10 9.36 31.70
CA ASN A 387 -28.51 9.48 31.29
C ASN A 387 -29.11 8.19 30.70
N VAL A 388 -28.30 7.17 30.37
CA VAL A 388 -28.78 5.90 29.80
C VAL A 388 -29.15 4.89 30.89
N GLN A 389 -28.77 5.11 32.16
CA GLN A 389 -29.02 4.20 33.27
C GLN A 389 -30.30 4.47 34.09
N LEU A 390 -31.11 5.48 33.73
CA LEU A 390 -32.31 5.87 34.50
C LEU A 390 -33.66 5.52 33.85
N SER A 391 -33.67 4.70 32.81
CA SER A 391 -34.89 4.22 32.14
C SER A 391 -34.89 2.70 32.01
N GLY A 392 -34.81 2.01 33.15
CA GLY A 392 -35.02 0.57 33.31
C GLY A 392 -36.10 0.27 34.32
#